data_AF-A0A1S3DYC9-F1
#
_entry.id   AF-A0A1S3DYC9-F1
#
_cell.length_a   1.000
_cell.length_b   1.000
_cell.length_c   1.000
_cell.angle_alpha   90.00
_cell.angle_beta   90.00
_cell.angle_gamma   90.00
#
_symmetry.space_group_name_H-M   'P 1'
#
loop_
_entity.id
_entity.type
_entity.pdbx_description
1 polymer ?
#
loop_
_entity_poly.entity_id
_entity_poly.type
_entity_poly.pdbx_seq_one_letter_code
_entity_poly.pdbx_strand_id
1 'polypeptide(L)'
;MIGGLLMPDKSNNRVHLKYLSLLGDLNKASHYSWGSAVLATLYRELCLATKPNVMSMGGCALLLQNWAWYRLSCVAPDAPSAWIFPLAQRFNSGGLNFTKVPHNDIEGYRNTIDHMMVQEFRWRPYLGFQHEVPEQEIITWAACTYLHCCHIVEKHHADRVALQFGFHQQIPQPPEDMTLYHEIDMRRDIDDNWSVV
;
A
#
# COMPACT_ATOMS: atom_id res chain seq x y z
N MET A 1 -2.45 -1.07 -16.63
CA MET A 1 -1.95 -0.45 -15.38
C MET A 1 -2.86 -0.81 -14.21
N ILE A 2 -4.14 -0.41 -14.25
CA ILE A 2 -5.20 -0.99 -13.42
C ILE A 2 -5.33 -2.49 -13.78
N GLY A 3 -5.48 -3.36 -12.78
CA GLY A 3 -5.59 -4.83 -12.93
C GLY A 3 -4.28 -5.60 -13.11
N GLY A 4 -3.25 -5.04 -13.73
CA GLY A 4 -1.95 -5.74 -13.90
C GLY A 4 -0.85 -5.30 -12.94
N LEU A 5 -0.89 -4.03 -12.50
CA LEU A 5 0.16 -3.42 -11.67
C LEU A 5 -0.40 -2.89 -10.36
N LEU A 6 -1.52 -2.16 -10.45
CA LEU A 6 -2.08 -1.42 -9.33
C LEU A 6 -2.99 -2.28 -8.44
N MET A 7 -3.76 -3.17 -9.05
CA MET A 7 -4.69 -4.06 -8.34
C MET A 7 -4.72 -5.44 -9.02
N PRO A 8 -3.58 -6.16 -9.10
CA PRO A 8 -3.56 -7.51 -9.60
C PRO A 8 -4.33 -8.44 -8.67
N ASP A 9 -5.10 -9.34 -9.27
CA ASP A 9 -5.71 -10.46 -8.58
C ASP A 9 -4.92 -11.76 -8.84
N LYS A 10 -5.30 -12.84 -8.16
CA LYS A 10 -4.67 -14.15 -8.28
C LYS A 10 -5.14 -14.94 -9.51
N SER A 11 -6.06 -14.38 -10.31
CA SER A 11 -6.77 -15.12 -11.35
C SER A 11 -6.05 -15.17 -12.70
N ASN A 12 -4.84 -14.63 -12.79
CA ASN A 12 -4.07 -14.47 -14.04
C ASN A 12 -4.82 -13.68 -15.14
N ASN A 13 -5.99 -13.10 -14.81
CA ASN A 13 -6.72 -12.18 -15.67
C ASN A 13 -6.13 -10.78 -15.51
N ARG A 14 -5.98 -10.08 -16.63
CA ARG A 14 -5.30 -8.77 -16.65
C ARG A 14 -6.09 -7.66 -15.95
N VAL A 15 -7.42 -7.78 -15.80
CA VAL A 15 -8.31 -6.84 -15.08
C VAL A 15 -9.62 -7.55 -14.70
N HIS A 16 -10.05 -7.45 -13.44
CA HIS A 16 -11.39 -7.90 -13.03
C HIS A 16 -12.49 -7.04 -13.67
N LEU A 17 -13.56 -7.65 -14.20
CA LEU A 17 -14.63 -6.98 -14.96
C LEU A 17 -15.29 -5.80 -14.21
N LYS A 18 -15.32 -5.85 -12.87
CA LYS A 18 -15.81 -4.76 -12.01
C LYS A 18 -15.16 -3.40 -12.27
N TYR A 19 -13.91 -3.37 -12.75
CA TYR A 19 -13.24 -2.11 -13.06
C TYR A 19 -13.58 -1.60 -14.46
N LEU A 20 -14.07 -2.46 -15.37
CA LEU A 20 -14.45 -2.03 -16.72
C LEU A 20 -15.66 -1.09 -16.69
N SER A 21 -16.65 -1.34 -15.82
CA SER A 21 -17.79 -0.44 -15.67
C SER A 21 -17.36 0.94 -15.15
N LEU A 22 -16.39 0.97 -14.23
CA LEU A 22 -15.82 2.22 -13.71
C LEU A 22 -14.96 2.97 -14.73
N LEU A 23 -14.42 2.27 -15.73
CA LEU A 23 -13.61 2.84 -16.81
C LEU A 23 -14.41 3.17 -18.07
N GLY A 24 -15.73 2.91 -18.09
CA GLY A 24 -16.59 3.19 -19.23
C GLY A 24 -16.72 4.68 -19.57
N ASP A 25 -16.56 5.55 -18.57
CA ASP A 25 -16.50 7.00 -18.73
C ASP A 25 -15.23 7.53 -18.08
N LEU A 26 -14.23 7.87 -18.89
CA LEU A 26 -12.93 8.33 -18.41
C LEU A 26 -12.99 9.69 -17.70
N ASN A 27 -13.99 10.52 -18.03
CA ASN A 27 -14.19 11.79 -17.33
C ASN A 27 -14.66 11.54 -15.90
N LYS A 28 -15.54 10.55 -15.68
CA LYS A 28 -15.91 10.14 -14.31
C LYS A 28 -14.77 9.38 -13.64
N ALA A 29 -14.09 8.51 -14.38
CA ALA A 29 -13.01 7.68 -13.86
C ALA A 29 -11.86 8.51 -13.29
N SER A 30 -11.53 9.67 -13.88
CA SER A 30 -10.47 10.54 -13.39
C SER A 30 -10.77 11.16 -12.01
N HIS A 31 -12.04 11.21 -11.61
CA HIS A 31 -12.46 11.76 -10.31
C HIS A 31 -12.49 10.71 -9.19
N TYR A 32 -12.29 9.43 -9.50
CA TYR A 32 -12.22 8.39 -8.48
C TYR A 32 -10.87 8.39 -7.75
N SER A 33 -10.89 8.10 -6.45
CA SER A 33 -9.68 7.91 -5.65
C SER A 33 -9.04 6.54 -5.93
N TRP A 34 -8.37 6.41 -7.08
CA TRP A 34 -7.64 5.20 -7.44
C TRP A 34 -6.54 4.86 -6.43
N GLY A 35 -5.91 5.86 -5.82
CA GLY A 35 -4.92 5.65 -4.76
C GLY A 35 -5.51 4.94 -3.54
N SER A 36 -6.67 5.39 -3.06
CA SER A 36 -7.39 4.74 -1.95
C SER A 36 -7.80 3.31 -2.33
N ALA A 37 -8.27 3.10 -3.56
CA ALA A 37 -8.65 1.77 -4.04
C ALA A 37 -7.47 0.78 -4.07
N VAL A 38 -6.30 1.26 -4.51
CA VAL A 38 -5.04 0.50 -4.51
C VAL A 38 -4.60 0.15 -3.09
N LEU A 39 -4.66 1.12 -2.16
CA LEU A 39 -4.31 0.90 -0.77
C LEU A 39 -5.27 -0.08 -0.08
N ALA A 40 -6.59 0.05 -0.28
CA ALA A 40 -7.58 -0.89 0.25
C ALA A 40 -7.30 -2.31 -0.25
N THR A 41 -7.04 -2.48 -1.55
CA THR A 41 -6.72 -3.79 -2.12
C THR A 41 -5.42 -4.35 -1.55
N LEU A 42 -4.38 -3.52 -1.40
CA LEU A 42 -3.11 -3.92 -0.82
C LEU A 42 -3.25 -4.37 0.64
N TYR A 43 -4.01 -3.64 1.46
CA TYR A 43 -4.25 -3.99 2.86
C TYR A 43 -4.99 -5.32 2.99
N ARG A 44 -6.05 -5.52 2.19
CA ARG A 44 -6.77 -6.80 2.14
C ARG A 44 -5.84 -7.96 1.78
N GLU A 45 -4.98 -7.78 0.77
CA GLU A 45 -4.05 -8.83 0.34
C GLU A 45 -2.95 -9.11 1.36
N LEU A 46 -2.47 -8.09 2.10
CA LEU A 46 -1.57 -8.28 3.24
C LEU A 46 -2.23 -9.09 4.35
N CYS A 47 -3.49 -8.80 4.69
CA CYS A 47 -4.26 -9.58 5.66
C CYS A 47 -4.50 -11.03 5.19
N LEU A 48 -4.67 -11.25 3.89
CA LEU A 48 -4.78 -12.61 3.34
C LEU A 48 -3.44 -13.35 3.35
N ALA A 49 -2.34 -12.65 3.07
CA ALA A 49 -0.99 -13.23 3.00
C ALA A 49 -0.48 -13.74 4.35
N THR A 50 -1.06 -13.31 5.49
CA THR A 50 -0.71 -13.86 6.81
C THR A 50 -1.35 -15.21 7.11
N LYS A 51 -2.32 -15.65 6.29
CA LYS A 51 -3.00 -16.95 6.48
C LYS A 51 -2.08 -18.11 6.05
N PRO A 52 -2.05 -19.22 6.81
CA PRO A 52 -1.05 -20.29 6.62
C PRO A 52 -1.08 -20.99 5.26
N ASN A 53 -2.23 -20.97 4.56
CA ASN A 53 -2.41 -21.64 3.27
C ASN A 53 -2.26 -20.71 2.05
N VAL A 54 -1.85 -19.46 2.25
CA VAL A 54 -1.74 -18.47 1.17
C VAL A 54 -0.29 -18.39 0.69
N MET A 55 -0.07 -18.78 -0.56
CA MET A 55 1.27 -18.86 -1.18
C MET A 55 1.60 -17.66 -2.08
N SER A 56 0.64 -16.76 -2.31
CA SER A 56 0.82 -15.56 -3.12
C SER A 56 -0.05 -14.41 -2.63
N MET A 57 0.44 -13.19 -2.86
CA MET A 57 -0.22 -11.94 -2.50
C MET A 57 -0.63 -11.21 -3.78
N GLY A 58 -1.90 -10.80 -3.87
CA GLY A 58 -2.35 -9.87 -4.90
C GLY A 58 -1.98 -8.43 -4.55
N GLY A 59 -2.67 -7.46 -5.16
CA GLY A 59 -2.48 -6.04 -4.84
C GLY A 59 -1.13 -5.47 -5.31
N CYS A 60 -0.90 -4.18 -5.05
CA CYS A 60 0.24 -3.46 -5.60
C CYS A 60 1.55 -3.78 -4.85
N ALA A 61 2.15 -4.94 -5.10
CA ALA A 61 3.44 -5.34 -4.50
C ALA A 61 4.55 -4.32 -4.76
N LEU A 62 4.54 -3.65 -5.92
CA LEU A 62 5.49 -2.58 -6.22
C LEU A 62 5.37 -1.38 -5.28
N LEU A 63 4.16 -1.03 -4.84
CA LEU A 63 3.97 0.06 -3.88
C LEU A 63 4.60 -0.32 -2.53
N LEU A 64 4.36 -1.55 -2.07
CA LEU A 64 4.96 -2.07 -0.84
C LEU A 64 6.49 -2.14 -0.93
N GLN A 65 7.02 -2.64 -2.05
CA GLN A 65 8.45 -2.75 -2.31
C GLN A 65 9.12 -1.37 -2.34
N ASN A 66 8.55 -0.39 -3.06
CA ASN A 66 9.08 0.97 -3.07
C ASN A 66 9.00 1.61 -1.68
N TRP A 67 7.89 1.41 -0.96
CA TRP A 67 7.75 1.87 0.43
C TRP A 67 8.86 1.30 1.32
N ALA A 68 9.13 -0.01 1.21
CA ALA A 68 10.19 -0.67 1.98
C ALA A 68 11.57 -0.12 1.59
N TRP A 69 11.92 -0.07 0.31
CA TRP A 69 13.24 0.39 -0.15
C TRP A 69 13.56 1.83 0.22
N TYR A 70 12.56 2.70 0.35
CA TYR A 70 12.78 4.08 0.78
C TYR A 70 12.93 4.26 2.28
N ARG A 71 12.49 3.30 3.08
CA ARG A 71 12.38 3.42 4.54
C ARG A 71 13.31 2.48 5.30
N LEU A 72 13.53 1.29 4.74
CA LEU A 72 14.33 0.20 5.25
C LEU A 72 15.57 0.08 4.36
N SER A 73 16.63 0.82 4.68
CA SER A 73 17.87 0.81 3.89
C SER A 73 18.49 -0.58 3.78
N CYS A 74 18.30 -1.42 4.78
CA CYS A 74 18.84 -2.76 4.87
C CYS A 74 18.26 -3.77 3.87
N VAL A 75 17.09 -3.48 3.29
CA VAL A 75 16.45 -4.33 2.26
C VAL A 75 16.43 -3.65 0.89
N ALA A 76 16.96 -2.43 0.80
CA ALA A 76 16.99 -1.64 -0.42
C ALA A 76 18.25 -1.97 -1.24
N PRO A 77 18.13 -2.16 -2.56
CA PRO A 77 19.30 -2.21 -3.42
C PRO A 77 20.01 -0.85 -3.45
N ASP A 78 21.32 -0.91 -3.66
CA ASP A 78 22.11 0.28 -4.00
C ASP A 78 21.68 0.75 -5.40
N ALA A 79 21.14 1.97 -5.49
CA ALA A 79 20.71 2.59 -6.73
C ALA A 79 21.66 3.73 -7.13
N PRO A 80 22.25 3.71 -8.35
CA PRO A 80 23.18 4.74 -8.81
C PRO A 80 22.47 6.07 -9.12
N SER A 81 21.16 6.01 -9.34
CA SER A 81 20.29 7.15 -9.59
C SER A 81 20.11 8.02 -8.33
N ALA A 82 20.19 9.33 -8.52
CA ALA A 82 19.85 10.32 -7.52
C ALA A 82 18.37 10.20 -7.08
N TRP A 83 18.05 10.79 -5.93
CA TRP A 83 16.67 10.89 -5.47
C TRP A 83 15.90 11.85 -6.38
N ILE A 84 14.94 11.32 -7.12
CA ILE A 84 14.12 12.05 -8.09
C ILE A 84 12.64 11.86 -7.76
N PHE A 85 11.81 12.85 -8.09
CA PHE A 85 10.36 12.71 -8.00
C PHE A 85 9.76 12.34 -9.37
N PRO A 86 8.83 11.37 -9.44
CA PRO A 86 8.34 10.54 -8.35
C PRO A 86 9.38 9.54 -7.85
N LEU A 87 9.44 9.32 -6.53
CA LEU A 87 10.45 8.45 -5.89
C LEU A 87 10.50 7.05 -6.51
N ALA A 88 9.36 6.46 -6.89
CA ALA A 88 9.33 5.14 -7.51
C ALA A 88 10.19 5.03 -8.80
N GLN A 89 10.45 6.15 -9.48
CA GLN A 89 11.28 6.17 -10.68
C GLN A 89 12.76 5.82 -10.40
N ARG A 90 13.28 6.13 -9.20
CA ARG A 90 14.69 5.92 -8.86
C ARG A 90 15.14 4.48 -9.08
N PHE A 91 14.27 3.53 -8.74
CA PHE A 91 14.57 2.09 -8.83
C PHE A 91 14.22 1.46 -10.17
N ASN A 92 13.66 2.23 -11.11
CA ASN A 92 13.34 1.75 -12.47
C ASN A 92 14.48 1.99 -13.48
N SER A 93 15.52 2.73 -13.11
CA SER A 93 16.56 3.21 -14.04
C SER A 93 17.63 2.16 -14.42
N GLY A 94 17.49 0.91 -13.99
CA GLY A 94 18.50 -0.14 -14.18
C GLY A 94 19.75 0.07 -13.31
N GLY A 95 20.67 -0.89 -13.33
CA GLY A 95 21.94 -0.80 -12.59
C GLY A 95 21.80 -0.91 -11.06
N LEU A 96 20.70 -1.49 -10.57
CA LEU A 96 20.53 -1.80 -9.16
C LEU A 96 21.53 -2.85 -8.72
N ASN A 97 22.22 -2.57 -7.61
CA ASN A 97 23.14 -3.53 -7.01
C ASN A 97 22.51 -4.13 -5.74
N PHE A 98 22.37 -5.46 -5.75
CA PHE A 98 21.78 -6.22 -4.66
C PHE A 98 22.83 -6.99 -3.83
N THR A 99 24.13 -6.83 -4.07
CA THR A 99 25.18 -7.63 -3.39
C THR A 99 25.15 -7.54 -1.86
N LYS A 100 24.60 -6.45 -1.30
CA LYS A 100 24.48 -6.22 0.15
C LYS A 100 23.09 -6.58 0.70
N VAL A 101 22.17 -6.99 -0.16
CA VAL A 101 20.80 -7.33 0.21
C VAL A 101 20.69 -8.85 0.30
N PRO A 102 20.18 -9.42 1.40
CA PRO A 102 19.97 -10.86 1.50
C PRO A 102 19.12 -11.38 0.32
N HIS A 103 19.49 -12.51 -0.27
CA HIS A 103 18.77 -13.11 -1.40
C HIS A 103 18.21 -14.47 -1.00
N ASN A 104 16.89 -14.65 -1.16
CA ASN A 104 16.19 -15.88 -0.76
C ASN A 104 16.45 -16.30 0.71
N ASP A 105 16.83 -15.34 1.55
CA ASP A 105 17.22 -15.56 2.93
C ASP A 105 16.22 -14.87 3.87
N ILE A 106 15.11 -15.56 4.11
CA ILE A 106 14.03 -15.06 4.98
C ILE A 106 14.54 -14.83 6.40
N GLU A 107 15.44 -15.68 6.89
CA GLU A 107 16.02 -15.56 8.22
C GLU A 107 16.92 -14.32 8.33
N GLY A 108 17.77 -14.09 7.33
CA GLY A 108 18.58 -12.88 7.23
C GLY A 108 17.76 -11.59 7.17
N TYR A 109 16.67 -11.58 6.38
CA TYR A 109 15.74 -10.45 6.36
C TYR A 109 15.11 -10.18 7.72
N ARG A 110 14.57 -11.22 8.39
CA ARG A 110 13.98 -11.09 9.72
C ARG A 110 14.98 -10.56 10.73
N ASN A 111 16.15 -11.19 10.81
CA ASN A 111 17.22 -10.80 11.71
C ASN A 111 17.60 -9.32 11.50
N THR A 112 17.72 -8.89 10.25
CA THR A 112 18.11 -7.51 9.92
C THR A 112 17.02 -6.50 10.27
N ILE A 113 15.74 -6.85 10.08
CA ILE A 113 14.61 -5.98 10.46
C ILE A 113 14.45 -5.94 11.99
N ASP A 114 14.58 -7.06 12.68
CA ASP A 114 14.42 -7.17 14.14
C ASP A 114 15.50 -6.38 14.91
N HIS A 115 16.69 -6.24 14.33
CA HIS A 115 17.80 -5.48 14.92
C HIS A 115 17.91 -4.03 14.39
N MET A 116 16.98 -3.61 13.53
CA MET A 116 17.00 -2.26 12.98
C MET A 116 16.69 -1.21 14.05
N MET A 117 17.53 -0.18 14.12
CA MET A 117 17.38 0.92 15.04
C MET A 117 16.49 2.03 14.47
N VAL A 118 15.89 2.85 15.34
CA VAL A 118 14.94 3.91 14.95
C VAL A 118 15.54 4.91 13.95
N GLN A 119 16.83 5.22 14.07
CA GLN A 119 17.56 6.13 13.18
C GLN A 119 17.84 5.55 11.79
N GLU A 120 17.81 4.22 11.65
CA GLU A 120 18.02 3.55 10.37
C GLU A 120 16.73 3.55 9.55
N PHE A 121 15.58 3.62 10.22
CA PHE A 121 14.30 3.81 9.55
C PHE A 121 14.12 5.25 9.07
N ARG A 122 13.93 5.42 7.76
CA ARG A 122 13.66 6.74 7.18
C ARG A 122 12.17 7.07 7.24
N TRP A 123 11.78 7.93 8.18
CA TRP A 123 10.39 8.36 8.37
C TRP A 123 9.86 9.27 7.27
N ARG A 124 10.67 10.16 6.70
CA ARG A 124 10.19 11.18 5.74
C ARG A 124 11.00 11.16 4.45
N PRO A 125 10.87 10.12 3.59
CA PRO A 125 11.62 10.03 2.35
C PRO A 125 11.23 11.11 1.31
N TYR A 126 10.05 11.71 1.45
CA TYR A 126 9.55 12.78 0.59
C TYR A 126 9.91 14.20 1.07
N LEU A 127 10.62 14.33 2.20
CA LEU A 127 11.03 15.64 2.71
C LEU A 127 11.92 16.36 1.67
N GLY A 128 11.62 17.64 1.40
CA GLY A 128 12.33 18.42 0.37
C GLY A 128 11.83 18.20 -1.07
N PHE A 129 10.79 17.39 -1.27
CA PHE A 129 10.02 17.34 -2.53
C PHE A 129 8.68 18.09 -2.38
N GLN A 130 7.93 18.28 -3.47
CA GLN A 130 6.64 19.01 -3.50
C GLN A 130 5.48 18.32 -2.74
N HIS A 131 5.75 17.45 -1.77
CA HIS A 131 4.75 16.60 -1.08
C HIS A 131 4.83 16.76 0.45
N GLU A 132 5.23 17.93 0.92
CA GLU A 132 5.05 18.28 2.34
C GLU A 132 3.57 18.52 2.62
N VAL A 133 3.12 18.08 3.80
CA VAL A 133 1.72 18.20 4.19
C VAL A 133 1.40 19.68 4.44
N PRO A 134 0.49 20.30 3.68
CA PRO A 134 0.04 21.65 3.96
C PRO A 134 -0.62 21.70 5.34
N GLU A 135 -0.43 22.78 6.09
CA GLU A 135 -1.00 22.92 7.44
C GLU A 135 -2.53 22.76 7.45
N GLN A 136 -3.18 23.24 6.39
CA GLN A 136 -4.62 23.15 6.20
C GLN A 136 -5.13 21.70 6.00
N GLU A 137 -4.25 20.78 5.63
CA GLU A 137 -4.61 19.39 5.35
C GLU A 137 -4.18 18.40 6.44
N ILE A 138 -3.56 18.87 7.54
CA ILE A 138 -3.05 17.99 8.61
C ILE A 138 -4.12 17.00 9.10
N ILE A 139 -5.35 17.47 9.27
CA ILE A 139 -6.47 16.62 9.73
C ILE A 139 -6.74 15.49 8.72
N THR A 140 -6.76 15.81 7.43
CA THR A 140 -6.99 14.84 6.35
C THR A 140 -5.89 13.79 6.31
N TRP A 141 -4.64 14.21 6.45
CA TRP A 141 -3.48 13.31 6.41
C TRP A 141 -3.33 12.46 7.68
N ALA A 142 -3.84 12.94 8.82
CA ALA A 142 -3.87 12.20 10.08
C ALA A 142 -5.15 11.36 10.26
N ALA A 143 -6.10 11.43 9.33
CA ALA A 143 -7.42 10.83 9.50
C ALA A 143 -7.36 9.29 9.50
N CYS A 144 -7.90 8.69 10.56
CA CYS A 144 -8.14 7.25 10.62
C CYS A 144 -9.50 6.90 10.01
N THR A 145 -9.51 6.63 8.70
CA THR A 145 -10.74 6.44 7.91
C THR A 145 -10.82 5.04 7.29
N TYR A 146 -11.92 4.75 6.59
CA TYR A 146 -12.08 3.52 5.80
C TYR A 146 -11.73 3.79 4.34
N LEU A 147 -10.97 2.88 3.75
CA LEU A 147 -10.66 2.86 2.32
C LEU A 147 -11.60 1.87 1.64
N HIS A 148 -12.20 2.30 0.53
CA HIS A 148 -13.17 1.51 -0.21
C HIS A 148 -12.66 1.14 -1.60
N CYS A 149 -12.81 -0.13 -1.97
CA CYS A 149 -12.64 -0.62 -3.34
C CYS A 149 -13.70 -1.69 -3.66
N CYS A 150 -14.85 -1.25 -4.16
CA CYS A 150 -16.03 -2.10 -4.34
C CYS A 150 -16.43 -2.75 -2.99
N HIS A 151 -16.41 -4.08 -2.90
CA HIS A 151 -16.67 -4.84 -1.67
C HIS A 151 -15.53 -4.81 -0.64
N ILE A 152 -14.32 -4.35 -1.02
CA ILE A 152 -13.18 -4.31 -0.12
C ILE A 152 -13.30 -3.05 0.73
N VAL A 153 -13.36 -3.25 2.03
CA VAL A 153 -13.33 -2.19 3.06
C VAL A 153 -12.17 -2.49 3.98
N GLU A 154 -11.27 -1.51 4.15
CA GLU A 154 -10.08 -1.61 4.98
C GLU A 154 -9.88 -0.36 5.83
N LYS A 155 -9.52 -0.53 7.11
CA LYS A 155 -9.23 0.60 7.99
C LYS A 155 -7.84 1.16 7.70
N HIS A 156 -7.76 2.46 7.41
CA HIS A 156 -6.51 3.19 7.32
C HIS A 156 -6.11 3.75 8.68
N HIS A 157 -5.15 3.08 9.34
CA HIS A 157 -4.61 3.48 10.63
C HIS A 157 -3.46 4.51 10.48
N ALA A 158 -3.79 5.72 10.01
CA ALA A 158 -2.82 6.81 9.87
C ALA A 158 -2.17 7.17 11.22
N ASP A 159 -2.90 6.98 12.32
CA ASP A 159 -2.45 7.20 13.69
C ASP A 159 -1.22 6.36 14.07
N ARG A 160 -0.98 5.21 13.43
CA ARG A 160 0.18 4.33 13.70
C ARG A 160 1.46 4.74 12.97
N VAL A 161 1.35 5.65 12.01
CA VAL A 161 2.44 6.04 11.11
C VAL A 161 2.59 7.56 11.04
N ALA A 162 2.19 8.26 12.09
CA ALA A 162 2.12 9.73 12.16
C ALA A 162 3.47 10.40 11.84
N LEU A 163 4.59 9.78 12.26
CA LEU A 163 5.95 10.24 11.96
C LEU A 163 6.23 10.33 10.45
N GLN A 164 5.54 9.56 9.62
CA GLN A 164 5.72 9.60 8.16
C GLN A 164 5.32 10.95 7.56
N PHE A 165 4.42 11.66 8.23
CA PHE A 165 3.91 12.96 7.84
C PHE A 165 4.56 14.10 8.64
N GLY A 166 5.50 13.78 9.54
CA GLY A 166 6.13 14.75 10.44
C GLY A 166 5.30 15.09 11.67
N PHE A 167 4.26 14.30 11.96
CA PHE A 167 3.44 14.47 13.15
C PHE A 167 4.03 13.71 14.35
N HIS A 168 3.59 14.08 15.55
CA HIS A 168 3.94 13.37 16.77
C HIS A 168 3.21 12.01 16.85
N GLN A 169 3.95 10.95 17.19
CA GLN A 169 3.39 9.61 17.36
C GLN A 169 2.82 9.42 18.75
N GLN A 170 1.49 9.44 18.85
CA GLN A 170 0.79 9.02 20.07
C GLN A 170 0.82 7.49 20.19
N ILE A 171 0.54 6.96 21.39
CA ILE A 171 0.33 5.53 21.58
C ILE A 171 -0.96 5.15 20.83
N PRO A 172 -0.90 4.33 19.76
CA PRO A 172 -2.07 4.00 18.99
C PRO A 172 -2.99 3.06 19.78
N GLN A 173 -4.29 3.17 19.56
CA GLN A 173 -5.26 2.22 20.11
C GLN A 173 -5.04 0.82 19.50
N PRO A 174 -5.64 -0.26 20.02
CA PRO A 174 -5.65 -1.55 19.34
C PRO A 174 -6.25 -1.44 17.92
N PRO A 175 -5.77 -2.23 16.94
CA PRO A 175 -6.34 -2.20 15.60
C PRO A 175 -7.78 -2.69 15.62
N GLU A 176 -8.60 -2.14 14.74
CA GLU A 176 -9.99 -2.57 14.59
C GLU A 176 -10.03 -3.99 14.00
N ASP A 177 -10.95 -4.81 14.48
CA ASP A 177 -11.19 -6.13 13.91
C ASP A 177 -12.00 -5.99 12.61
N MET A 178 -11.34 -6.28 11.49
CA MET A 178 -11.92 -6.19 10.16
C MET A 178 -12.66 -7.46 9.71
N THR A 179 -12.82 -8.48 10.57
CA THR A 179 -13.36 -9.79 10.21
C THR A 179 -14.72 -9.70 9.51
N LEU A 180 -15.65 -8.89 10.03
CA LEU A 180 -16.98 -8.74 9.44
C LEU A 180 -16.94 -8.13 8.02
N TYR A 181 -16.05 -7.16 7.78
CA TYR A 181 -15.83 -6.58 6.45
C TYR A 181 -15.12 -7.53 5.49
N HIS A 182 -14.42 -8.54 6.01
CA HIS A 182 -13.75 -9.55 5.20
C HIS A 182 -14.71 -10.63 4.67
N GLU A 183 -15.89 -10.77 5.27
CA GLU A 183 -16.95 -11.70 4.84
C GLU A 183 -17.80 -11.17 3.68
N ILE A 184 -17.69 -9.87 3.38
CA ILE A 184 -18.38 -9.27 2.23
C ILE A 184 -17.63 -9.67 0.95
N ASP A 185 -18.32 -10.31 0.02
CA ASP A 185 -17.82 -10.60 -1.31
C ASP A 185 -18.77 -10.08 -2.40
N MET A 186 -18.30 -10.04 -3.64
CA MET A 186 -19.15 -9.68 -4.80
C MET A 186 -19.90 -10.89 -5.37
N ARG A 187 -20.03 -11.99 -4.63
CA ARG A 187 -20.74 -13.20 -5.07
C ARG A 187 -22.13 -13.31 -4.48
N ARG A 188 -22.55 -12.35 -3.66
CA ARG A 188 -23.96 -12.21 -3.25
C ARG A 188 -24.82 -11.83 -4.46
N ASP A 189 -26.05 -12.33 -4.41
CA ASP A 189 -26.97 -12.45 -5.55
C ASP A 189 -27.29 -11.10 -6.21
N ILE A 190 -27.73 -11.14 -7.47
CA ILE A 190 -27.99 -9.96 -8.33
C ILE A 190 -29.04 -8.99 -7.75
N ASP A 191 -29.80 -9.43 -6.74
CA ASP A 191 -30.93 -8.71 -6.15
C ASP A 191 -30.62 -7.94 -4.84
N ASP A 192 -29.39 -7.98 -4.34
CA ASP A 192 -29.07 -7.25 -3.09
C ASP A 192 -28.80 -5.76 -3.35
N ASN A 193 -29.67 -4.91 -2.80
CA ASN A 193 -29.60 -3.46 -2.89
C ASN A 193 -28.43 -2.91 -2.06
N TRP A 194 -27.41 -2.38 -2.74
CA TRP A 194 -26.21 -1.78 -2.15
C TRP A 194 -26.44 -0.42 -1.46
N SER A 195 -27.67 0.10 -1.39
CA SER A 195 -27.98 1.42 -0.80
C SER A 195 -28.10 1.42 0.73
N VAL A 196 -27.75 0.34 1.42
CA VAL A 196 -28.00 0.17 2.87
C VAL A 196 -26.73 -0.15 3.68
N VAL A 197 -25.55 0.11 3.10
CA VAL A 197 -24.25 0.05 3.81
C VAL A 197 -23.73 1.46 4.03
#